data_AF-A0A1B7LDY3-F1
#
_entry.id   AF-A0A1B7LDY3-F1
#
_cell.length_a   1.000
_cell.length_b   1.000
_cell.length_c   1.000
_cell.angle_alpha   90.00
_cell.angle_beta   90.00
_cell.angle_gamma   90.00
#
_symmetry.space_group_name_H-M   'P 1'
#
loop_
_entity.id
_entity.type
_entity.pdbx_description
1 polymer ?
#
loop_
_entity_poly.entity_id
_entity_poly.type
_entity_poly.pdbx_seq_one_letter_code
_entity_poly.pdbx_strand_id
1 'polypeptide(L)'
;MLMVVDLTHEALLLAGRARTLAAEAKKEFAAVLNKVDENTELFLRRELAAAGIPVPGALNFSRGINRANLVGEPLPTVEMRDKLKELFV
;
A
#
# COMPACT_ATOMS: atom_id res chain seq x y z
N MET A 1 6.97 -10.26 5.10
CA MET A 1 7.47 -8.86 5.04
C MET A 1 6.45 -8.05 4.27
N LEU A 2 5.96 -6.98 4.87
CA LEU A 2 4.94 -6.12 4.27
C LEU A 2 5.56 -4.75 4.00
N MET A 3 5.41 -4.26 2.77
CA MET A 3 5.83 -2.92 2.40
C MET A 3 4.62 -2.06 2.07
N VAL A 4 4.61 -0.82 2.54
CA VAL A 4 3.63 0.17 2.09
C VAL A 4 4.22 0.92 0.91
N VAL A 5 3.48 0.97 -0.20
CA VAL A 5 3.93 1.60 -1.45
C VAL A 5 3.07 2.84 -1.71
N ASP A 6 3.73 3.99 -1.73
CA ASP A 6 3.14 5.28 -2.12
C ASP A 6 3.19 5.49 -3.65
N LEU A 7 2.49 6.53 -4.13
CA LEU A 7 2.29 6.87 -5.55
C LEU A 7 3.55 7.41 -6.28
N THR A 8 4.71 6.81 -6.12
CA THR A 8 5.94 7.28 -6.79
C THR A 8 6.63 6.18 -7.58
N HIS A 9 7.33 6.58 -8.64
CA HIS A 9 8.11 5.64 -9.46
C HIS A 9 9.24 5.00 -8.64
N GLU A 10 9.88 5.78 -7.77
CA GLU A 10 10.91 5.32 -6.85
C GLU A 10 10.37 4.25 -5.89
N ALA A 11 9.14 4.40 -5.39
CA ALA A 11 8.52 3.41 -4.52
C ALA A 11 8.33 2.06 -5.22
N LEU A 12 7.96 2.06 -6.51
CA LEU A 12 7.87 0.83 -7.31
C LEU A 12 9.24 0.16 -7.50
N LEU A 13 10.27 0.95 -7.84
CA LEU A 13 11.63 0.42 -7.99
C LEU A 13 12.17 -0.16 -6.67
N LEU A 14 11.91 0.53 -5.56
CA LEU A 14 12.28 0.06 -4.23
C LEU A 14 11.52 -1.20 -3.83
N ALA A 15 10.23 -1.31 -4.15
CA ALA A 15 9.45 -2.53 -3.90
C ALA A 15 10.03 -3.73 -4.67
N GLY A 16 10.45 -3.54 -5.92
CA GLY A 16 11.15 -4.56 -6.70
C GLY A 16 12.44 -5.03 -6.03
N ARG A 17 13.29 -4.10 -5.58
CA ARG A 17 14.54 -4.43 -4.87
C ARG A 17 14.27 -5.12 -3.53
N ALA A 18 13.28 -4.63 -2.78
CA ALA A 18 12.89 -5.19 -1.49
C ALA A 18 12.38 -6.63 -1.63
N ARG A 19 11.62 -6.92 -2.70
CA ARG A 19 11.19 -8.29 -3.03
C ARG A 19 12.39 -9.21 -3.27
N THR A 20 13.38 -8.79 -4.05
CA THR A 20 14.59 -9.58 -4.30
C THR A 20 15.32 -9.89 -3.00
N LEU A 21 15.54 -8.88 -2.14
CA LEU A 21 16.17 -9.07 -0.84
C LEU A 21 15.37 -10.01 0.08
N ALA A 22 14.03 -9.91 0.08
CA ALA A 22 13.18 -10.80 0.85
C ALA A 22 13.28 -12.25 0.35
N ALA A 23 13.33 -12.46 -0.97
CA ALA A 23 13.49 -13.78 -1.57
C ALA A 23 14.84 -14.42 -1.22
N GLU A 24 15.93 -13.65 -1.26
CA GLU A 24 17.26 -14.09 -0.81
C GLU A 24 17.26 -14.53 0.65
N ALA A 25 16.52 -13.82 1.50
CA ALA A 25 16.33 -14.15 2.91
C ALA A 25 15.27 -15.24 3.15
N LYS A 26 14.69 -15.84 2.11
CA LYS A 26 13.59 -16.82 2.16
C LYS A 26 12.38 -16.33 2.97
N LYS A 27 12.04 -15.04 2.84
CA LYS A 27 10.88 -14.43 3.47
C LYS A 27 9.82 -14.10 2.44
N GLU A 28 8.56 -14.35 2.80
CA GLU A 28 7.42 -13.89 2.02
C GLU A 28 7.40 -12.36 1.94
N PHE A 29 6.96 -11.83 0.80
CA PHE A 29 6.92 -10.40 0.53
C PHE A 29 5.60 -10.02 -0.13
N ALA A 30 4.98 -8.95 0.38
CA ALA A 30 3.77 -8.36 -0.17
C ALA A 30 3.80 -6.84 -0.05
N ALA A 31 3.02 -6.16 -0.90
CA ALA A 31 2.91 -4.70 -0.92
C ALA A 31 1.47 -4.24 -0.68
N VAL A 32 1.26 -3.30 0.22
CA VAL A 32 -0.03 -2.60 0.39
C VAL A 32 0.08 -1.23 -0.27
N LEU A 33 -0.89 -0.91 -1.11
CA LEU A 33 -0.94 0.40 -1.77
C LEU A 33 -1.52 1.45 -0.82
N ASN A 34 -0.95 2.64 -0.83
CA ASN A 34 -1.37 3.72 0.05
C ASN A 34 -1.78 4.97 -0.73
N LYS A 35 -2.84 5.64 -0.24
CA LYS A 35 -3.37 6.91 -0.76
C LYS A 35 -3.74 6.85 -2.25
N VAL A 36 -4.19 5.69 -2.73
CA VAL A 36 -4.54 5.51 -4.15
C VAL A 36 -5.96 5.94 -4.45
N ASP A 37 -6.23 6.33 -5.69
CA ASP A 37 -7.57 6.33 -6.27
C ASP A 37 -7.75 5.07 -7.13
N GLU A 38 -8.97 4.83 -7.64
CA GLU A 38 -9.33 3.61 -8.38
C GLU A 38 -8.46 3.42 -9.64
N ASN A 39 -8.20 4.49 -10.38
CA ASN A 39 -7.41 4.43 -11.62
C ASN A 39 -5.95 4.13 -11.31
N THR A 40 -5.40 4.79 -10.30
CA THR A 40 -4.01 4.63 -9.90
C THR A 40 -3.77 3.27 -9.24
N GLU A 41 -4.74 2.76 -8.49
CA GLU A 41 -4.71 1.42 -7.91
C GLU A 41 -4.58 0.35 -9.01
N LEU A 42 -5.41 0.41 -10.04
CA LEU A 42 -5.37 -0.54 -11.16
C LEU A 42 -4.01 -0.53 -11.86
N PHE A 43 -3.46 0.66 -12.11
CA PHE A 43 -2.13 0.80 -12.70
C PHE A 43 -1.05 0.16 -11.81
N LEU A 44 -0.99 0.52 -10.53
CA LEU A 44 0.04 0.02 -9.61
C LEU A 44 -0.06 -1.49 -9.37
N ARG A 45 -1.27 -2.04 -9.30
CA ARG A 45 -1.49 -3.49 -9.20
C ARG A 45 -0.88 -4.22 -10.40
N ARG A 46 -1.05 -3.69 -11.61
CA ARG A 46 -0.49 -4.29 -12.83
C ARG A 46 1.05 -4.26 -12.81
N GLU A 47 1.65 -3.12 -12.46
CA GLU A 47 3.11 -2.97 -12.43
C GLU A 47 3.74 -3.86 -11.36
N LEU A 48 3.15 -3.92 -10.15
CA LEU A 48 3.64 -4.78 -9.07
C LEU A 48 3.43 -6.27 -9.37
N ALA A 49 2.33 -6.64 -10.01
CA ALA A 49 2.10 -8.02 -10.47
C ALA A 49 3.16 -8.45 -11.50
N ALA A 50 3.52 -7.57 -12.45
CA ALA A 50 4.60 -7.82 -13.40
C ALA A 50 5.97 -8.01 -12.70
N ALA A 51 6.17 -7.35 -11.56
CA ALA A 51 7.34 -7.53 -10.69
C ALA A 51 7.25 -8.77 -9.77
N GLY A 52 6.15 -9.54 -9.81
CA GLY A 52 5.91 -10.71 -8.96
C GLY A 52 5.64 -10.36 -7.50
N ILE A 53 5.05 -9.20 -7.24
CA ILE A 53 4.74 -8.69 -5.90
C ILE A 53 3.22 -8.76 -5.69
N PRO A 54 2.73 -9.59 -4.74
CA PRO A 54 1.32 -9.65 -4.43
C PRO A 54 0.86 -8.38 -3.70
N VAL A 55 -0.34 -7.91 -4.04
CA VAL A 55 -0.99 -6.73 -3.45
C VAL A 55 -2.25 -7.15 -2.70
N PRO A 56 -2.17 -7.52 -1.40
CA PRO A 56 -3.32 -7.96 -0.60
C PRO A 56 -4.41 -6.89 -0.50
N GLY A 57 -4.05 -5.61 -0.63
CA GLY A 57 -5.04 -4.57 -0.88
C GLY A 57 -4.48 -3.16 -0.86
N ALA A 58 -5.39 -2.20 -0.77
CA ALA A 58 -5.11 -0.79 -0.97
C ALA A 58 -5.89 0.09 0.02
N LEU A 59 -5.26 1.18 0.44
CA LEU A 59 -5.87 2.24 1.22
C LEU A 59 -6.13 3.45 0.32
N ASN A 60 -7.41 3.80 0.19
CA ASN A 60 -7.82 4.90 -0.68
C ASN A 60 -7.39 6.25 -0.09
N PHE A 61 -7.18 7.22 -0.96
CA PHE A 61 -7.01 8.61 -0.54
C PHE A 61 -8.24 9.12 0.21
N SER A 62 -8.05 9.59 1.45
CA SER A 62 -9.11 10.20 2.27
C SER A 62 -8.78 11.64 2.61
N ARG A 63 -9.59 12.57 2.08
CA ARG A 63 -9.47 14.01 2.41
C ARG A 63 -9.67 14.26 3.90
N GLY A 64 -10.61 13.55 4.54
CA GLY A 64 -10.89 13.68 5.97
C GLY A 64 -9.70 13.29 6.84
N ILE A 65 -9.08 12.14 6.56
CA ILE A 65 -7.88 11.68 7.28
C ILE A 65 -6.71 12.63 7.05
N ASN A 66 -6.48 13.08 5.82
CA ASN A 66 -5.39 14.00 5.53
C ASN A 66 -5.57 15.34 6.23
N ARG A 67 -6.79 15.89 6.24
CA ARG A 67 -7.09 17.13 6.97
C ARG A 67 -6.87 16.95 8.47
N ALA A 68 -7.44 15.90 9.07
CA ALA A 68 -7.30 15.61 10.50
C ALA A 68 -5.83 15.47 10.91
N ASN A 69 -5.02 14.76 10.11
CA ASN A 69 -3.57 14.67 10.29
C ASN A 69 -2.86 16.03 10.25
N LEU A 70 -3.29 16.93 9.37
CA LEU A 70 -2.68 18.26 9.23
C LEU A 70 -3.01 19.21 10.39
N VAL A 71 -4.20 19.11 10.98
CA VAL A 71 -4.66 20.01 12.04
C VAL A 71 -4.57 19.42 13.45
N GLY A 72 -4.12 18.16 13.58
CA GLY A 72 -4.00 17.47 14.88
C GLY A 72 -5.34 17.00 15.45
N GLU A 73 -6.35 16.79 14.60
CA GLU A 73 -7.67 16.29 15.01
C GLU A 73 -7.72 14.76 15.05
N PRO A 74 -8.63 14.17 15.85
CA PRO A 74 -8.90 12.74 15.83
C PRO A 74 -9.24 12.23 14.43
N LEU A 75 -8.72 11.05 14.07
CA LEU A 75 -8.94 10.46 12.76
C LEU A 75 -10.37 9.89 12.61
N PRO A 76 -11.09 10.21 11.53
CA PRO A 76 -12.38 9.59 11.21
C PRO A 76 -12.13 8.16 10.68
N THR A 77 -11.98 7.20 11.60
CA THR A 77 -11.36 5.88 11.33
C THR A 77 -12.32 4.74 11.07
N VAL A 78 -13.64 4.96 11.15
CA VAL A 78 -14.64 3.88 11.12
C VAL A 78 -14.50 3.02 9.85
N GLU A 79 -14.54 3.64 8.67
CA GLU A 79 -14.44 2.91 7.39
C GLU A 79 -13.03 2.39 7.08
N MET A 80 -11.99 3.08 7.54
CA MET A 80 -10.59 2.70 7.27
C MET A 80 -10.14 1.52 8.14
N ARG A 81 -10.66 1.41 9.37
CA ARG A 81 -10.32 0.30 10.28
C ARG A 81 -10.79 -1.03 9.76
N ASP A 82 -11.96 -1.09 9.15
CA ASP A 82 -12.50 -2.36 8.65
C ASP A 82 -11.74 -2.82 7.41
N LYS A 83 -11.45 -1.90 6.47
CA LYS A 83 -10.52 -2.17 5.35
C LYS A 83 -9.15 -2.66 5.82
N LEU A 84 -8.60 -2.07 6.89
CA LEU A 84 -7.32 -2.52 7.45
C LEU A 84 -7.40 -3.95 7.99
N LYS A 85 -8.49 -4.32 8.67
CA LYS A 85 -8.66 -5.71 9.17
C LYS A 85 -8.68 -6.70 8.01
N GLU A 86 -9.37 -6.38 6.92
CA GLU A 86 -9.43 -7.24 5.72
C GLU A 86 -8.05 -7.52 5.09
N LEU A 87 -7.05 -6.65 5.31
CA LEU A 87 -5.68 -6.85 4.79
C LEU A 87 -4.86 -7.87 5.60
N PHE A 88 -5.29 -8.22 6.82
CA PHE A 88 -4.55 -9.06 7.77
C PHE A 88 -5.31 -10.31 8.22
N VAL A 89 -6.44 -10.62 7.58
CA VAL A 89 -7.22 -11.86 7.77
C VAL A 89 -6.83 -12.86 6.68
#